data_AF-A0A2T4TU07-F1
#
_entry.id   AF-A0A2T4TU07-F1
#
_cell.length_a   1.000
_cell.length_b   1.000
_cell.length_c   1.000
_cell.angle_alpha   90.00
_cell.angle_beta   90.00
_cell.angle_gamma   90.00
#
_symmetry.space_group_name_H-M   'P 1'
#
loop_
_entity.id
_entity.type
_entity.pdbx_description
1 polymer ?
#
loop_
_entity_poly.entity_id
_entity_poly.type
_entity_poly.pdbx_seq_one_letter_code
_entity_poly.pdbx_strand_id
1 'polypeptide(L)'
;MSDEDAGIVLYSGSCRGYSKLTTSASGEVISSYRGLALPLKQDEWENDTTPQEGDKVVLNKGSFVEYGEVIDRMPGNLGTHLLWKYVRN
;
A
#
# COMPACT_ATOMS: atom_id res chain seq x y z
N MET A 1 14.86 -24.77 11.66
CA MET A 1 14.17 -23.85 10.74
C MET A 1 13.64 -22.75 11.63
N SER A 2 14.29 -21.59 11.64
CA SER A 2 13.91 -20.47 12.49
C SER A 2 12.69 -19.77 11.88
N ASP A 3 11.65 -19.59 12.67
CA ASP A 3 10.43 -18.84 12.34
C ASP A 3 10.70 -17.32 12.25
N GLU A 4 11.75 -16.90 11.53
CA GLU A 4 12.19 -15.50 11.45
C GLU A 4 11.36 -14.63 10.48
N ASP A 5 10.38 -15.20 9.78
CA ASP A 5 9.61 -14.50 8.72
C ASP A 5 8.11 -14.32 9.02
N ALA A 6 7.68 -14.52 10.26
CA ALA A 6 6.30 -14.22 10.67
C ALA A 6 6.12 -12.70 10.87
N GLY A 7 6.11 -11.94 9.78
CA GLY A 7 5.82 -10.50 9.80
C GLY A 7 4.46 -10.21 10.48
N ILE A 8 4.35 -9.05 11.12
CA ILE A 8 3.10 -8.61 11.74
C ILE A 8 2.12 -8.09 10.69
N VAL A 9 0.83 -8.40 10.84
CA VAL A 9 -0.22 -7.84 9.98
C VAL A 9 -0.61 -6.47 10.53
N LEU A 10 -0.13 -5.41 9.87
CA LEU A 10 -0.44 -4.03 10.25
C LEU A 10 -1.91 -3.67 10.01
N TYR A 11 -2.49 -4.18 8.92
CA TYR A 11 -3.88 -3.97 8.56
C TYR A 11 -4.41 -5.12 7.71
N SER A 12 -5.62 -5.59 8.03
CA SER A 12 -6.36 -6.55 7.22
C SER A 12 -7.82 -6.12 7.13
N GLY A 13 -8.25 -5.71 5.93
CA GLY A 13 -9.61 -5.26 5.71
C GLY A 13 -9.84 -4.64 4.34
N SER A 14 -11.06 -4.17 4.13
CA SER A 14 -11.45 -3.50 2.89
C SER A 14 -10.93 -2.07 2.85
N CYS A 15 -10.25 -1.73 1.76
CA CYS A 15 -9.79 -0.38 1.47
C CYS A 15 -10.25 0.08 0.07
N ARG A 16 -10.08 1.37 -0.23
CA ARG A 16 -10.33 1.89 -1.58
C ARG A 16 -9.00 2.05 -2.32
N GLY A 17 -8.84 1.32 -3.41
CA GLY A 17 -7.67 1.45 -4.29
C GLY A 17 -7.88 2.45 -5.42
N TYR A 18 -6.83 3.17 -5.79
CA TYR A 18 -6.78 3.98 -7.00
C TYR A 18 -5.41 3.89 -7.68
N SER A 19 -5.39 4.15 -8.98
CA SER A 19 -4.16 4.10 -9.77
C SER A 19 -4.05 5.37 -10.58
N LYS A 20 -2.90 6.05 -10.47
CA LYS A 20 -2.58 7.22 -11.28
C LYS A 20 -1.45 6.86 -12.23
N LEU A 21 -1.75 6.96 -13.52
CA LEU A 21 -0.78 6.79 -14.59
C LEU A 21 -0.39 8.19 -15.07
N THR A 22 0.91 8.47 -15.09
CA THR A 22 1.44 9.68 -15.72
C THR A 22 2.05 9.28 -17.05
N THR A 23 1.58 9.89 -18.14
CA THR A 23 2.14 9.68 -19.48
C THR A 23 3.13 10.79 -19.81
N SER A 24 4.17 10.44 -20.56
CA SER A 24 5.08 11.40 -21.20
C SER A 24 4.35 12.21 -22.27
N ALA A 25 5.00 13.28 -22.74
CA ALA A 25 4.57 13.98 -23.94
C ALA A 25 4.56 13.08 -25.20
N SER A 26 5.33 11.97 -25.18
CA SER A 26 5.34 10.94 -26.23
C SER A 26 4.28 9.85 -26.06
N GLY A 27 3.46 9.89 -25.00
CA GLY A 27 2.38 8.92 -24.76
C GLY A 27 2.81 7.64 -24.04
N GLU A 28 4.05 7.54 -23.59
CA GLU A 28 4.57 6.42 -22.82
C GLU A 28 4.21 6.58 -21.34
N VAL A 29 3.86 5.49 -20.65
CA VAL A 29 3.60 5.53 -19.21
C VAL A 29 4.94 5.66 -18.47
N ILE A 30 5.22 6.84 -17.90
CA ILE A 30 6.47 7.12 -17.18
C ILE A 30 6.42 6.58 -15.75
N SER A 31 5.26 6.64 -15.10
CA SER A 31 5.10 6.21 -13.72
C SER A 31 3.69 5.70 -13.46
N SER A 32 3.58 4.52 -12.85
CA SER A 32 2.33 4.03 -12.25
C SER A 32 2.42 4.13 -10.73
N TYR A 33 1.79 5.14 -10.15
CA TYR A 33 1.63 5.24 -8.72
C TYR A 33 0.31 4.58 -8.32
N ARG A 34 0.34 3.73 -7.31
CA ARG A 34 -0.86 3.08 -6.77
C ARG A 34 -1.12 3.59 -5.37
N GLY A 35 -2.37 3.92 -5.12
CA GLY A 35 -2.82 4.46 -3.86
C GLY A 35 -3.82 3.52 -3.20
N LEU A 36 -3.73 3.36 -1.88
CA LEU A 36 -4.77 2.75 -1.04
C LEU A 36 -5.26 3.78 -0.02
N ALA A 37 -6.56 3.90 0.14
CA ALA A 37 -7.16 4.64 1.24
C ALA A 37 -7.69 3.64 2.27
N LEU A 38 -6.99 3.54 3.40
CA LEU A 38 -7.36 2.72 4.54
C LEU A 38 -8.33 3.50 5.44
N PRO A 39 -9.37 2.86 5.97
CA PRO A 39 -10.31 3.48 6.90
C PRO A 39 -9.76 3.54 8.34
N LEU A 40 -8.45 3.75 8.51
CA LEU A 40 -7.80 3.98 9.81
C LEU A 40 -7.24 5.40 9.85
N LYS A 41 -7.56 6.12 10.92
CA LYS A 41 -7.07 7.46 11.19
C LYS A 41 -5.69 7.44 11.83
N GLN A 42 -5.07 8.61 11.90
CA GLN A 42 -3.74 8.76 12.48
C GLN A 42 -3.66 8.28 13.94
N ASP A 43 -4.68 8.54 14.76
CA ASP A 43 -4.75 8.19 16.18
C ASP A 43 -5.13 6.72 16.44
N GLU A 44 -5.55 6.00 15.42
CA GLU A 44 -5.86 4.57 15.49
C GLU A 44 -4.64 3.70 15.20
N TRP A 45 -3.54 4.27 14.69
CA TRP A 45 -2.28 3.57 14.54
C TRP A 45 -1.50 3.55 15.86
N GLU A 46 -0.97 2.38 16.20
CA GLU A 46 0.02 2.23 17.26
C GLU A 46 1.45 2.38 16.69
N ASN A 47 2.43 2.62 17.55
CA ASN A 47 3.82 2.90 17.14
C ASN A 47 4.43 1.75 16.31
N ASP A 48 3.99 0.53 16.56
CA ASP A 48 4.42 -0.71 15.91
C ASP A 48 3.52 -1.15 14.75
N THR A 49 2.30 -0.60 14.64
CA THR A 49 1.34 -0.95 13.57
C THR A 49 1.31 0.06 12.42
N THR A 50 2.03 1.17 12.55
CA THR A 50 2.09 2.21 11.51
C THR A 50 2.89 1.74 10.29
N PRO A 51 2.32 1.72 9.06
CA PRO A 51 3.02 1.23 7.86
C PRO A 51 4.25 2.04 7.47
N GLN A 52 5.41 1.42 7.34
CA GLN A 52 6.70 2.00 6.94
C GLN A 52 7.00 1.77 5.45
N GLU A 53 7.92 2.58 4.90
CA GLU A 53 8.48 2.34 3.56
C GLU A 53 9.12 0.94 3.50
N GLY A 54 8.82 0.19 2.44
CA GLY A 54 9.27 -1.19 2.25
C GLY A 54 8.33 -2.26 2.81
N ASP A 55 7.32 -1.89 3.60
CA ASP A 55 6.34 -2.85 4.11
C ASP A 55 5.58 -3.54 2.97
N LYS A 56 5.37 -4.84 3.12
CA LYS A 56 4.73 -5.67 2.10
C LYS A 56 3.24 -5.38 2.00
N VAL A 57 2.76 -5.17 0.78
CA VAL A 57 1.34 -5.03 0.46
C VAL A 57 0.88 -6.27 -0.29
N VAL A 58 -0.18 -6.90 0.20
CA VAL A 58 -0.92 -7.95 -0.49
C VAL A 58 -2.35 -7.45 -0.71
N LEU A 59 -2.72 -7.25 -1.98
CA LEU A 59 -4.03 -6.70 -2.33
C LEU A 59 -4.83 -7.70 -3.17
N ASN A 60 -5.98 -8.10 -2.63
CA ASN A 60 -6.97 -8.87 -3.38
C ASN A 60 -7.83 -7.92 -4.23
N LYS A 61 -7.69 -7.99 -5.56
CA LYS A 61 -8.42 -7.15 -6.53
C LYS A 61 -9.25 -8.03 -7.46
N GLY A 62 -10.45 -8.39 -7.02
CA GLY A 62 -11.33 -9.28 -7.76
C GLY A 62 -10.71 -10.67 -7.90
N SER A 63 -10.42 -11.10 -9.12
CA SER A 63 -9.80 -12.39 -9.42
C SER A 63 -8.26 -12.41 -9.37
N PHE A 64 -7.62 -11.26 -9.11
CA PHE A 64 -6.16 -11.13 -9.10
C PHE A 64 -5.64 -10.74 -7.72
N VAL A 65 -4.48 -11.27 -7.37
CA VAL A 65 -3.71 -10.84 -6.20
C VAL A 65 -2.53 -10.01 -6.68
N GLU A 66 -2.38 -8.82 -6.12
CA GLU A 66 -1.25 -7.95 -6.39
C GLU A 66 -0.33 -7.91 -5.17
N TYR A 67 0.97 -7.94 -5.44
CA TYR A 67 2.02 -7.83 -4.45
C TYR A 67 2.77 -6.52 -4.67
N GLY A 68 3.25 -5.93 -3.58
CA GLY A 68 4.00 -4.70 -3.67
C GLY A 68 4.58 -4.27 -2.34
N GLU A 69 5.09 -3.05 -2.33
CA GLU A 69 5.74 -2.44 -1.18
C GLU A 69 5.23 -1.02 -0.98
N VAL A 70 5.06 -0.62 0.28
CA VAL A 70 4.76 0.75 0.65
C VAL A 70 5.93 1.64 0.23
N ILE A 71 5.61 2.75 -0.42
CA ILE A 71 6.55 3.83 -0.75
C ILE A 71 6.43 4.94 0.28
N ASP A 72 5.20 5.30 0.64
CA ASP A 72 4.93 6.41 1.56
C ASP A 72 3.56 6.24 2.24
N ARG A 73 3.41 6.88 3.40
CA ARG A 73 2.17 6.94 4.18
C ARG A 73 1.78 8.38 4.51
N MET A 74 0.53 8.69 4.29
CA MET A 74 -0.10 9.96 4.68
C MET A 74 -1.31 9.64 5.57
N PRO A 75 -1.09 9.39 6.88
CA PRO A 75 -2.18 9.26 7.84
C PRO A 75 -2.88 10.61 8.04
N GLY A 76 -4.20 10.59 8.18
CA GLY A 76 -4.99 11.80 8.43
C GLY A 76 -6.26 11.51 9.24
N ASN A 77 -7.04 12.55 9.50
CA ASN A 77 -8.22 12.48 10.39
C ASN A 77 -9.40 11.69 9.81
N LEU A 78 -9.39 11.39 8.51
CA LEU A 78 -10.47 10.70 7.80
C LEU A 78 -10.06 9.34 7.25
N GLY A 79 -8.84 8.89 7.54
CA GLY A 79 -8.26 7.69 6.97
C GLY A 79 -6.79 7.89 6.66
N THR A 80 -6.15 6.81 6.20
CA THR A 80 -4.72 6.79 5.88
C THR A 80 -4.54 6.50 4.41
N HIS A 81 -3.79 7.38 3.74
CA HIS A 81 -3.44 7.17 2.36
C HIS A 81 -2.06 6.50 2.25
N LEU A 82 -2.00 5.32 1.64
CA LEU A 82 -0.76 4.62 1.36
C LEU A 82 -0.42 4.72 -0.12
N LEU A 83 0.77 5.20 -0.41
CA LEU A 83 1.39 5.10 -1.72
C LEU A 83 2.19 3.80 -1.76
N TRP A 84 2.03 3.01 -2.81
CA TRP A 84 2.73 1.73 -2.95
C TRP A 84 3.14 1.47 -4.40
N LYS A 85 4.22 0.69 -4.57
CA LYS A 85 4.68 0.21 -5.88
C LYS A 85 4.29 -1.25 -6.02
N TYR A 86 3.84 -1.59 -7.23
CA TYR A 86 3.65 -2.98 -7.60
C TYR A 86 5.00 -3.66 -7.81
N VAL A 87 5.17 -4.83 -7.22
CA VAL A 87 6.36 -5.68 -7.39
C VAL A 87 5.91 -6.92 -8.15
N ARG A 88 6.53 -7.18 -9.31
CA ARG A 88 6.38 -8.46 -10.00
C ARG A 88 7.26 -9.48 -9.27
N ASN A 89 6.66 -10.58 -8.85
CA ASN A 89 7.43 -11.80 -8.57
C ASN A 89 8.16 -12.26 -9.84
#